data_AF-A0A7J3WUQ4-F1
#
_entry.id   AF-A0A7J3WUQ4-F1
#
_cell.length_a   1.000
_cell.length_b   1.000
_cell.length_c   1.000
_cell.angle_alpha   90.00
_cell.angle_beta   90.00
_cell.angle_gamma   90.00
#
_symmetry.space_group_name_H-M   'P 1'
#
loop_
_entity.id
_entity.type
_entity.pdbx_description
1 polymer ?
#
loop_
_entity_poly.entity_id
_entity_poly.type
_entity_poly.pdbx_seq_one_letter_code
_entity_poly.pdbx_strand_id
1 'polypeptide(L)'
;SAEEIQKSIDRAMVKIIRMAKDDSPPAVRDFYDAYLQRMDGENIKKAIREVMEGKEVGEYVMFSEEGNNLMEKIKRAEKEELEEILRKEGFNISLDMSQESIEREIDRVMILRMAEAKMPKSCVKARDKFAGIMVDVINLKTLLRGKHYGKKEIEKNLIEGGWEISEWKMKELLKIDSVAEIISMLEGTSYMPYLRQAITDYEKKGVVALENALDRYMIKAAGEISNECPMGIGPGIRFMVEKEYEARNLKAIAKAIEADMREEAWNVVVVV
;
A
#
# COMPACT_ATOMS: atom_id res chain seq x y z
N SER A 1 -9.75 -22.61 8.89
CA SER A 1 -9.89 -22.14 7.50
C SER A 1 -8.66 -21.32 7.09
N ALA A 2 -8.49 -21.00 5.79
CA ALA A 2 -7.44 -20.08 5.35
C ALA A 2 -7.60 -18.70 5.98
N GLU A 3 -8.84 -18.29 6.28
CA GLU A 3 -9.10 -17.04 6.99
C GLU A 3 -8.45 -17.01 8.39
N GLU A 4 -8.58 -18.07 9.19
CA GLU A 4 -7.94 -18.16 10.51
C GLU A 4 -6.41 -18.14 10.41
N ILE A 5 -5.86 -18.80 9.39
CA ILE A 5 -4.41 -18.78 9.10
C ILE A 5 -3.98 -17.37 8.73
N GLN A 6 -4.72 -16.68 7.87
CA GLN A 6 -4.42 -15.29 7.47
C GLN A 6 -4.45 -14.35 8.68
N LYS A 7 -5.48 -14.45 9.55
CA LYS A 7 -5.57 -13.71 10.81
C LYS A 7 -4.42 -14.04 11.77
N SER A 8 -3.91 -15.28 11.75
CA SER A 8 -2.74 -15.68 12.55
C SER A 8 -1.44 -15.06 12.02
N ILE A 9 -1.24 -15.08 10.69
CA ILE A 9 -0.11 -14.44 10.01
C ILE A 9 -0.09 -12.94 10.30
N ASP A 10 -1.23 -12.27 10.18
CA ASP A 10 -1.38 -10.84 10.48
C ASP A 10 -0.98 -10.52 11.93
N ARG A 11 -1.45 -11.30 12.91
CA ARG A 11 -1.08 -11.15 14.32
C ARG A 11 0.42 -11.38 14.56
N ALA A 12 1.01 -12.37 13.90
CA ALA A 12 2.45 -12.66 14.03
C ALA A 12 3.31 -11.53 13.46
N MET A 13 2.95 -11.00 12.30
CA MET A 13 3.62 -9.86 11.66
C MET A 13 3.58 -8.62 12.56
N VAL A 14 2.41 -8.25 13.09
CA VAL A 14 2.28 -7.11 14.04
C VAL A 14 3.18 -7.29 15.24
N LYS A 15 3.16 -8.49 15.85
CA LYS A 15 3.97 -8.77 17.03
C LYS A 15 5.46 -8.56 16.72
N ILE A 16 5.94 -9.08 15.59
CA ILE A 16 7.34 -8.96 15.19
C ILE A 16 7.73 -7.50 14.88
N ILE A 17 6.86 -6.73 14.21
CA ILE A 17 7.11 -5.31 13.94
C ILE A 17 7.11 -4.50 15.24
N ARG A 18 6.21 -4.80 16.19
CA ARG A 18 6.20 -4.15 17.52
C ARG A 18 7.45 -4.46 18.33
N MET A 19 7.95 -5.70 18.29
CA MET A 19 9.24 -6.04 18.90
C MET A 19 10.38 -5.20 18.29
N ALA A 20 10.44 -5.08 16.96
CA ALA A 20 11.44 -4.24 16.30
C ALA A 20 11.31 -2.75 16.65
N LYS A 21 10.08 -2.24 16.81
CA LYS A 21 9.80 -0.88 17.32
C LYS A 21 10.33 -0.71 18.74
N ASP A 22 10.09 -1.66 19.63
CA ASP A 22 10.49 -1.60 21.03
C ASP A 22 12.02 -1.66 21.18
N ASP A 23 12.69 -2.47 20.35
CA ASP A 23 14.16 -2.56 20.26
C ASP A 23 14.80 -1.35 19.57
N SER A 24 14.01 -0.52 18.87
CA SER A 24 14.48 0.69 18.19
C SER A 24 14.52 1.92 19.12
N PRO A 25 15.38 2.92 18.82
CA PRO A 25 15.39 4.18 19.56
C PRO A 25 14.00 4.85 19.63
N PRO A 26 13.59 5.40 20.79
CA PRO A 26 12.27 6.02 20.95
C PRO A 26 11.95 7.09 19.90
N ALA A 27 12.97 7.81 19.43
CA ALA A 27 12.82 8.87 18.44
C ALA A 27 12.33 8.41 17.06
N VAL A 28 12.39 7.12 16.72
CA VAL A 28 11.89 6.59 15.43
C VAL A 28 10.59 5.79 15.56
N ARG A 29 10.08 5.61 16.78
CA ARG A 29 8.90 4.75 17.04
C ARG A 29 7.63 5.26 16.37
N ASP A 30 7.49 6.57 16.22
CA ASP A 30 6.36 7.21 15.54
C ASP A 30 6.21 6.72 14.09
N PHE A 31 7.34 6.43 13.42
CA PHE A 31 7.31 5.88 12.06
C PHE A 31 6.84 4.43 12.00
N TYR A 32 7.18 3.60 12.99
CA TYR A 32 6.67 2.23 13.08
C TYR A 32 5.15 2.24 13.32
N ASP A 33 4.66 3.14 14.16
CA ASP A 33 3.22 3.30 14.42
C ASP A 33 2.48 3.76 13.17
N ALA A 34 3.00 4.78 12.49
CA ALA A 34 2.43 5.24 11.23
C ALA A 34 2.49 4.17 10.12
N TYR A 35 3.54 3.34 10.09
CA TYR A 35 3.63 2.22 9.15
C TYR A 35 2.55 1.16 9.40
N LEU A 36 2.36 0.75 10.66
CA LEU A 36 1.30 -0.20 11.04
C LEU A 36 -0.08 0.39 10.75
N GLN A 37 -0.30 1.66 11.08
CA GLN A 37 -1.55 2.36 10.79
C GLN A 37 -1.85 2.42 9.30
N ARG A 38 -0.83 2.60 8.45
CA ARG A 38 -1.03 2.55 7.00
C ARG A 38 -1.58 1.21 6.53
N MET A 39 -1.14 0.11 7.13
CA MET A 39 -1.63 -1.23 6.80
C MET A 39 -3.11 -1.42 7.16
N ASP A 40 -3.65 -0.66 8.11
CA ASP A 40 -5.06 -0.72 8.49
C ASP A 40 -5.99 -0.23 7.37
N GLY A 41 -5.47 0.57 6.43
CA GLY A 41 -6.23 1.16 5.34
C GLY A 41 -7.05 0.14 4.55
N GLU A 42 -6.51 -1.04 4.27
CA GLU A 42 -7.22 -2.09 3.51
C GLU A 42 -8.46 -2.61 4.26
N ASN A 43 -8.36 -2.80 5.57
CA ASN A 43 -9.47 -3.29 6.37
C ASN A 43 -10.47 -2.17 6.68
N ILE A 44 -10.01 -0.92 6.85
CA ILE A 44 -10.87 0.26 6.99
C ILE A 44 -11.71 0.47 5.72
N LYS A 45 -11.12 0.35 4.52
CA LYS A 45 -11.85 0.42 3.24
C LYS A 45 -12.98 -0.60 3.16
N LYS A 46 -12.72 -1.85 3.58
CA LYS A 46 -13.74 -2.91 3.60
C LYS A 46 -14.87 -2.60 4.58
N ALA A 47 -14.52 -2.18 5.80
CA ALA A 47 -15.52 -1.82 6.81
C ALA A 47 -16.40 -0.64 6.35
N ILE A 48 -15.81 0.40 5.76
CA ILE A 48 -16.58 1.53 5.20
C ILE A 48 -17.53 1.05 4.11
N ARG A 49 -17.06 0.18 3.21
CA ARG A 49 -17.91 -0.40 2.15
C ARG A 49 -19.07 -1.21 2.74
N GLU A 50 -18.83 -2.02 3.76
CA GLU A 50 -19.88 -2.80 4.44
C GLU A 50 -20.95 -1.89 5.06
N VAL A 51 -20.55 -0.83 5.77
CA VAL A 51 -21.50 0.16 6.30
C VAL A 51 -22.29 0.85 5.18
N MET A 52 -21.63 1.25 4.09
CA MET A 52 -22.30 1.89 2.94
C MET A 52 -23.35 0.97 2.28
N GLU A 53 -23.08 -0.34 2.26
CA GLU A 53 -23.95 -1.40 1.76
C GLU A 53 -25.02 -1.85 2.77
N GLY A 54 -25.03 -1.30 4.00
CA GLY A 54 -25.96 -1.68 5.07
C GLY A 54 -25.70 -3.08 5.64
N LYS A 55 -24.44 -3.54 5.59
CA LYS A 55 -24.00 -4.83 6.12
C LYS A 55 -23.35 -4.65 7.49
N GLU A 56 -23.41 -5.70 8.31
CA GLU A 56 -22.61 -5.78 9.53
C GLU A 56 -21.12 -5.79 9.18
N VAL A 57 -20.34 -5.00 9.91
CA VAL A 57 -18.90 -4.88 9.71
C VAL A 57 -18.20 -6.16 10.15
N GLY A 58 -17.38 -6.72 9.28
CA GLY A 58 -16.64 -7.96 9.54
C GLY A 58 -15.63 -7.87 10.69
N GLU A 59 -15.12 -9.03 11.10
CA GLU A 59 -14.03 -9.12 12.06
C GLU A 59 -12.67 -8.92 11.39
N TYR A 60 -12.17 -7.70 11.47
CA TYR A 60 -10.84 -7.32 10.98
C TYR A 60 -9.79 -7.26 12.09
N VAL A 61 -8.57 -7.70 11.77
CA VAL A 61 -7.39 -7.48 12.61
C VAL A 61 -6.83 -6.11 12.26
N MET A 62 -6.83 -5.19 13.23
CA MET A 62 -6.13 -3.91 13.11
C MET A 62 -4.70 -4.04 13.63
N PHE A 63 -3.79 -3.35 12.97
CA PHE A 63 -2.36 -3.37 13.15
C PHE A 63 -1.89 -2.25 14.10
N SER A 64 -2.58 -1.10 14.13
CA SER A 64 -2.29 0.04 15.04
C SER A 64 -3.36 0.28 16.11
N GLU A 65 -3.02 1.05 17.15
CA GLU A 65 -3.98 1.45 18.19
C GLU A 65 -5.05 2.39 17.62
N GLU A 66 -4.64 3.35 16.80
CA GLU A 66 -5.52 4.25 16.07
C GLU A 66 -6.46 3.49 15.13
N GLY A 67 -5.96 2.47 14.42
CA GLY A 67 -6.77 1.58 13.59
C GLY A 67 -7.84 0.86 14.40
N ASN A 68 -7.49 0.32 15.58
CA ASN A 68 -8.45 -0.30 16.50
C ASN A 68 -9.52 0.70 16.96
N ASN A 69 -9.10 1.90 17.38
CA ASN A 69 -10.01 2.94 17.84
C ASN A 69 -10.98 3.39 16.73
N LEU A 70 -10.49 3.53 15.50
CA LEU A 70 -11.32 3.87 14.35
C LEU A 70 -12.28 2.72 13.99
N MET A 71 -11.80 1.49 13.94
CA MET A 71 -12.63 0.32 13.64
C MET A 71 -13.78 0.16 14.64
N GLU A 72 -13.51 0.36 15.94
CA GLU A 72 -14.56 0.35 16.97
C GLU A 72 -15.62 1.44 16.76
N LYS A 73 -15.21 2.64 16.31
CA LYS A 73 -16.16 3.71 15.96
C LYS A 73 -16.98 3.34 14.73
N ILE A 74 -16.35 2.82 13.68
CA ILE A 74 -17.03 2.42 12.44
C ILE A 74 -18.04 1.29 12.71
N LYS A 75 -17.68 0.28 13.51
CA LYS A 75 -18.58 -0.84 13.86
C LYS A 75 -19.86 -0.42 14.58
N ARG A 76 -19.82 0.70 15.31
CA ARG A 76 -20.95 1.21 16.09
C ARG A 76 -21.70 2.33 15.37
N ALA A 77 -21.19 2.76 14.22
CA ALA A 77 -21.74 3.88 13.48
C ALA A 77 -22.96 3.45 12.66
N GLU A 78 -23.99 4.28 12.68
CA GLU A 78 -24.99 4.27 11.62
C GLU A 78 -24.42 4.93 10.35
N LYS A 79 -25.03 4.67 9.19
CA LYS A 79 -24.54 5.16 7.90
C LYS A 79 -24.41 6.69 7.89
N GLU A 80 -25.35 7.40 8.50
CA GLU A 80 -25.40 8.86 8.56
C GLU A 80 -24.28 9.46 9.45
N GLU A 81 -23.71 8.68 10.36
CA GLU A 81 -22.66 9.12 11.28
C GLU A 81 -21.25 8.91 10.69
N LEU A 82 -21.13 8.06 9.67
CA LEU A 82 -19.86 7.61 9.13
C LEU A 82 -19.00 8.77 8.60
N GLU A 83 -19.58 9.72 7.88
CA GLU A 83 -18.85 10.89 7.36
C GLU A 83 -18.22 11.71 8.48
N GLU A 84 -18.97 11.97 9.54
CA GLU A 84 -18.48 12.78 10.67
C GLU A 84 -17.39 12.05 11.45
N ILE A 85 -17.53 10.73 11.62
CA ILE A 85 -16.49 9.90 12.25
C ILE A 85 -15.20 9.97 11.42
N LEU A 86 -15.29 9.75 10.11
CA LEU A 86 -14.13 9.78 9.21
C LEU A 86 -13.49 11.17 9.15
N ARG A 87 -14.30 12.23 9.12
CA ARG A 87 -13.83 13.63 9.14
C ARG A 87 -13.06 13.97 10.41
N LYS A 88 -13.54 13.54 11.59
CA LYS A 88 -12.81 13.74 12.87
C LYS A 88 -11.45 13.04 12.89
N GLU A 89 -11.31 11.97 12.12
CA GLU A 89 -10.07 11.23 11.97
C GLU A 89 -9.20 11.80 10.83
N GLY A 90 -9.62 12.88 10.17
CA GLY A 90 -8.86 13.56 9.14
C GLY A 90 -9.03 13.01 7.73
N PHE A 91 -10.01 12.12 7.50
CA PHE A 91 -10.39 11.70 6.16
C PHE A 91 -11.42 12.64 5.55
N ASN A 92 -11.14 13.19 4.37
CA ASN A 92 -12.10 14.01 3.65
C ASN A 92 -13.01 13.14 2.76
N ILE A 93 -13.88 12.36 3.40
CA ILE A 93 -14.76 11.39 2.75
C ILE A 93 -16.22 11.85 2.88
N SER A 94 -16.93 11.78 1.76
CA SER A 94 -18.38 11.96 1.65
C SER A 94 -18.98 10.71 1.00
N LEU A 95 -20.18 10.29 1.43
CA LEU A 95 -20.81 9.04 1.01
C LEU A 95 -21.35 9.08 -0.43
N ASP A 96 -21.39 10.26 -1.05
CA ASP A 96 -21.70 10.46 -2.47
C ASP A 96 -20.48 10.23 -3.38
N MET A 97 -19.28 10.16 -2.81
CA MET A 97 -18.05 9.88 -3.56
C MET A 97 -18.09 8.46 -4.16
N SER A 98 -17.41 8.28 -5.30
CA SER A 98 -17.22 6.93 -5.83
C SER A 98 -16.37 6.10 -4.87
N GLN A 99 -16.59 4.78 -4.86
CA GLN A 99 -15.80 3.85 -4.06
C GLN A 99 -14.29 4.01 -4.31
N GLU A 100 -13.87 4.22 -5.56
CA GLU A 100 -12.46 4.46 -5.91
C GLU A 100 -11.92 5.75 -5.26
N SER A 101 -12.73 6.81 -5.19
CA SER A 101 -12.34 8.09 -4.57
C SER A 101 -12.19 7.97 -3.06
N ILE A 102 -13.07 7.18 -2.41
CA ILE A 102 -13.00 6.86 -0.98
C ILE A 102 -11.72 6.05 -0.68
N GLU A 103 -11.47 4.99 -1.47
CA GLU A 103 -10.28 4.15 -1.30
C GLU A 103 -9.00 4.96 -1.48
N ARG A 104 -8.94 5.83 -2.49
CA ARG A 104 -7.83 6.75 -2.73
C ARG A 104 -7.61 7.73 -1.58
N GLU A 105 -8.68 8.30 -1.02
CA GLU A 105 -8.56 9.24 0.11
C GLU A 105 -7.98 8.54 1.35
N ILE A 106 -8.41 7.30 1.62
CA ILE A 106 -7.85 6.51 2.71
C ILE A 106 -6.36 6.27 2.47
N ASP A 107 -5.96 5.82 1.27
CA ASP A 107 -4.55 5.61 0.94
C ASP A 107 -3.72 6.87 1.08
N ARG A 108 -4.24 8.00 0.57
CA ARG A 108 -3.58 9.31 0.68
C ARG A 108 -3.33 9.70 2.13
N VAL A 109 -4.34 9.64 2.98
CA VAL A 109 -4.21 10.03 4.40
C VAL A 109 -3.25 9.10 5.14
N MET A 110 -3.31 7.79 4.88
CA MET A 110 -2.41 6.82 5.50
C MET A 110 -0.94 7.06 5.12
N ILE A 111 -0.66 7.35 3.85
CA ILE A 111 0.69 7.67 3.39
C ILE A 111 1.15 9.01 3.95
N LEU A 112 0.27 10.01 4.00
CA LEU A 112 0.60 11.32 4.55
C LEU A 112 1.04 11.23 6.02
N ARG A 113 0.30 10.47 6.85
CA ARG A 113 0.67 10.22 8.25
C ARG A 113 2.06 9.59 8.37
N MET A 114 2.37 8.63 7.51
CA MET A 114 3.69 8.01 7.45
C MET A 114 4.79 8.99 6.99
N ALA A 115 4.49 9.86 6.02
CA ALA A 115 5.39 10.90 5.54
C ALA A 115 5.59 12.04 6.57
N GLU A 116 4.66 12.24 7.49
CA GLU A 116 4.74 13.26 8.54
C GLU A 116 5.29 12.73 9.87
N ALA A 117 5.43 11.40 10.01
CA ALA A 117 5.91 10.74 11.21
C ALA A 117 7.22 11.36 11.74
N LYS A 118 7.22 11.75 13.01
CA LYS A 118 8.31 12.44 13.69
C LYS A 118 9.52 11.52 13.83
N MET A 119 10.68 12.06 13.48
CA MET A 119 11.94 11.33 13.57
C MET A 119 13.15 12.26 13.59
N PRO A 120 14.35 11.76 13.97
CA PRO A 120 15.58 12.53 13.87
C PRO A 120 15.84 13.01 12.44
N LYS A 121 16.46 14.20 12.31
CA LYS A 121 16.80 14.79 11.00
C LYS A 121 17.59 13.84 10.08
N SER A 122 18.42 12.98 10.65
CA SER A 122 19.20 11.97 9.91
C SER A 122 18.33 10.91 9.22
N CYS A 123 17.08 10.71 9.68
CA CYS A 123 16.16 9.71 9.16
C CYS A 123 15.13 10.30 8.18
N VAL A 124 14.88 11.62 8.22
CA VAL A 124 13.83 12.29 7.44
C VAL A 124 13.94 11.99 5.95
N LYS A 125 15.14 12.08 5.36
CA LYS A 125 15.34 11.78 3.94
C LYS A 125 14.96 10.33 3.59
N ALA A 126 15.24 9.37 4.47
CA ALA A 126 14.91 7.95 4.24
C ALA A 126 13.39 7.73 4.30
N ARG A 127 12.69 8.36 5.26
CA ARG A 127 11.23 8.37 5.35
C ARG A 127 10.59 8.99 4.11
N ASP A 128 11.04 10.18 3.72
CA ASP A 128 10.46 10.92 2.60
C ASP A 128 10.70 10.16 1.27
N LYS A 129 11.90 9.59 1.10
CA LYS A 129 12.20 8.69 -0.02
C LYS A 129 11.28 7.48 -0.05
N PHE A 130 11.10 6.81 1.09
CA PHE A 130 10.22 5.64 1.17
C PHE A 130 8.76 5.98 0.86
N ALA A 131 8.23 7.05 1.46
CA ALA A 131 6.86 7.49 1.22
C ALA A 131 6.65 7.95 -0.23
N GLY A 132 7.58 8.71 -0.80
CA GLY A 132 7.52 9.15 -2.19
C GLY A 132 7.57 7.99 -3.19
N ILE A 133 8.44 6.99 -2.95
CA ILE A 133 8.49 5.78 -3.79
C ILE A 133 7.18 4.99 -3.69
N MET A 134 6.57 4.93 -2.51
CA MET A 134 5.26 4.30 -2.33
C MET A 134 4.16 5.00 -3.15
N VAL A 135 4.14 6.35 -3.14
CA VAL A 135 3.22 7.14 -3.97
C VAL A 135 3.45 6.87 -5.45
N ASP A 136 4.70 6.90 -5.92
CA ASP A 136 5.03 6.60 -7.31
C ASP A 136 4.54 5.21 -7.71
N VAL A 137 4.79 4.18 -6.90
CA VAL A 137 4.35 2.81 -7.18
C VAL A 137 2.84 2.70 -7.21
N ILE A 138 2.12 3.31 -6.26
CA ILE A 138 0.66 3.30 -6.26
C ILE A 138 0.12 3.98 -7.52
N ASN A 139 0.64 5.15 -7.87
CA ASN A 139 0.22 5.90 -9.05
C ASN A 139 0.53 5.14 -10.35
N LEU A 140 1.70 4.52 -10.47
CA LEU A 140 2.05 3.70 -11.62
C LEU A 140 1.12 2.49 -11.75
N LYS A 141 0.80 1.79 -10.65
CA LYS A 141 -0.18 0.69 -10.68
C LYS A 141 -1.56 1.18 -11.10
N THR A 142 -2.03 2.29 -10.53
CA THR A 142 -3.32 2.90 -10.89
C THR A 142 -3.36 3.27 -12.37
N LEU A 143 -2.31 3.90 -12.89
CA LEU A 143 -2.17 4.24 -14.30
C LEU A 143 -2.20 3.01 -15.19
N LEU A 144 -1.32 2.03 -14.94
CA LEU A 144 -1.19 0.83 -15.76
C LEU A 144 -2.47 -0.01 -15.74
N ARG A 145 -3.11 -0.15 -14.58
CA ARG A 145 -4.39 -0.84 -14.43
C ARG A 145 -5.51 -0.11 -15.16
N GLY A 146 -5.59 1.21 -15.00
CA GLY A 146 -6.58 2.03 -15.67
C GLY A 146 -6.46 1.91 -17.18
N LYS A 147 -5.25 2.01 -17.73
CA LYS A 147 -4.98 1.88 -19.16
C LYS A 147 -5.26 0.47 -19.68
N HIS A 148 -4.86 -0.57 -18.94
CA HIS A 148 -5.12 -1.96 -19.30
C HIS A 148 -6.63 -2.26 -19.42
N TYR A 149 -7.45 -1.73 -18.49
CA TYR A 149 -8.90 -1.94 -18.51
C TYR A 149 -9.68 -0.86 -19.27
N GLY A 150 -9.01 0.09 -19.94
CA GLY A 150 -9.68 1.17 -20.67
C GLY A 150 -10.51 2.10 -19.79
N LYS A 151 -10.13 2.27 -18.52
CA LYS A 151 -10.82 3.18 -17.59
C LYS A 151 -10.63 4.63 -18.02
N LYS A 152 -11.67 5.43 -17.80
CA LYS A 152 -11.65 6.88 -17.95
C LYS A 152 -11.33 7.54 -16.61
N GLU A 153 -10.91 8.80 -16.65
CA GLU A 153 -10.70 9.65 -15.47
C GLU A 153 -9.72 9.06 -14.44
N ILE A 154 -8.70 8.34 -14.90
CA ILE A 154 -7.67 7.67 -14.08
C ILE A 154 -6.99 8.67 -13.13
N GLU A 155 -6.83 9.91 -13.58
CA GLU A 155 -6.23 11.01 -12.83
C GLU A 155 -6.91 11.31 -11.49
N LYS A 156 -8.22 11.02 -11.37
CA LYS A 156 -8.97 11.21 -10.11
C LYS A 156 -8.50 10.28 -9.00
N ASN A 157 -7.89 9.16 -9.37
CA ASN A 157 -7.43 8.11 -8.46
C ASN A 157 -5.94 8.20 -8.13
N LEU A 158 -5.25 9.27 -8.57
CA LEU A 158 -3.85 9.49 -8.26
C LEU A 158 -3.67 10.21 -6.92
N ILE A 159 -2.55 9.92 -6.27
CA ILE A 159 -2.10 10.54 -5.03
C ILE A 159 -1.03 11.58 -5.39
N GLU A 160 -1.13 12.77 -4.82
CA GLU A 160 -0.15 13.84 -5.03
C GLU A 160 1.21 13.51 -4.40
N GLY A 161 2.28 14.07 -4.94
CA GLY A 161 3.65 13.79 -4.53
C GLY A 161 4.30 12.68 -5.37
N GLY A 162 5.28 12.00 -4.79
CA GLY A 162 6.15 11.06 -5.49
C GLY A 162 7.62 11.26 -5.12
N TRP A 163 8.51 10.41 -5.63
CA TRP A 163 9.97 10.55 -5.44
C TRP A 163 10.70 10.83 -6.74
N GLU A 164 10.48 10.02 -7.77
CA GLU A 164 11.12 10.16 -9.08
C GLU A 164 10.15 10.64 -10.16
N ILE A 165 8.83 10.45 -9.97
CA ILE A 165 7.83 10.83 -10.96
C ILE A 165 7.19 12.16 -10.55
N SER A 166 7.51 13.20 -11.30
CA SER A 166 6.87 14.50 -11.13
C SER A 166 5.41 14.49 -11.60
N GLU A 167 4.62 15.43 -11.08
CA GLU A 167 3.23 15.64 -11.53
C GLU A 167 3.13 15.91 -13.04
N TRP A 168 4.07 16.69 -13.60
CA TRP A 168 4.08 16.98 -15.03
C TRP A 168 4.31 15.69 -15.83
N LYS A 169 5.22 14.82 -15.38
CA LYS A 169 5.52 13.57 -16.06
C LYS A 169 4.33 12.63 -15.99
N MET A 170 3.68 12.53 -14.83
CA MET A 170 2.46 11.73 -14.66
C MET A 170 1.32 12.21 -15.57
N LYS A 171 1.14 13.54 -15.73
CA LYS A 171 0.17 14.12 -16.68
C LYS A 171 0.48 13.76 -18.14
N GLU A 172 1.77 13.69 -18.51
CA GLU A 172 2.16 13.21 -19.84
C GLU A 172 1.87 11.71 -20.01
N LEU A 173 2.18 10.89 -19.01
CA LEU A 173 1.93 9.44 -19.05
C LEU A 173 0.43 9.11 -19.18
N LEU A 174 -0.45 9.89 -18.53
CA LEU A 174 -1.91 9.74 -18.62
C LEU A 174 -2.45 9.91 -20.04
N LYS A 175 -1.78 10.67 -20.90
CA LYS A 175 -2.20 10.90 -22.31
C LYS A 175 -1.85 9.73 -23.23
N ILE A 176 -0.99 8.81 -22.78
CA ILE A 176 -0.51 7.69 -23.58
C ILE A 176 -1.48 6.51 -23.42
N ASP A 177 -1.91 5.91 -24.53
CA ASP A 177 -2.83 4.76 -24.49
C ASP A 177 -2.11 3.42 -24.38
N SER A 178 -0.91 3.32 -24.96
CA SER A 178 -0.12 2.09 -24.97
C SER A 178 0.65 1.90 -23.66
N VAL A 179 0.43 0.77 -22.99
CA VAL A 179 1.20 0.34 -21.81
C VAL A 179 2.71 0.25 -22.13
N ALA A 180 3.08 -0.26 -23.31
CA ALA A 180 4.48 -0.38 -23.71
C ALA A 180 5.16 1.00 -23.89
N GLU A 181 4.41 1.98 -24.40
CA GLU A 181 4.90 3.35 -24.56
C GLU A 181 5.02 4.06 -23.20
N ILE A 182 4.07 3.84 -22.27
CA ILE A 182 4.16 4.31 -20.89
C ILE A 182 5.45 3.78 -20.24
N ILE A 183 5.73 2.48 -20.36
CA ILE A 183 6.95 1.88 -19.79
C ILE A 183 8.20 2.51 -20.42
N SER A 184 8.22 2.71 -21.73
CA SER A 184 9.34 3.34 -22.43
C SER A 184 9.56 4.79 -21.98
N MET A 185 8.48 5.52 -21.69
CA MET A 185 8.54 6.88 -21.17
C MET A 185 9.04 6.98 -19.73
N LEU A 186 9.16 5.87 -19.00
CA LEU A 186 9.77 5.82 -17.68
C LEU A 186 11.30 5.65 -17.72
N GLU A 187 11.93 5.73 -18.90
CA GLU A 187 13.39 5.68 -19.06
C GLU A 187 14.10 6.65 -18.09
N GLY A 188 15.15 6.16 -17.44
CA GLY A 188 15.89 6.89 -16.40
C GLY A 188 15.31 6.80 -14.99
N THR A 189 14.10 6.24 -14.81
CA THR A 189 13.56 5.93 -13.47
C THR A 189 13.96 4.54 -13.01
N SER A 190 13.98 4.34 -11.70
CA SER A 190 14.25 3.05 -11.06
C SER A 190 13.15 2.00 -11.32
N TYR A 191 11.95 2.44 -11.72
CA TYR A 191 10.81 1.56 -12.03
C TYR A 191 10.95 0.86 -13.39
N MET A 192 11.56 1.54 -14.37
CA MET A 192 11.57 1.08 -15.76
C MET A 192 12.21 -0.30 -15.95
N PRO A 193 13.39 -0.62 -15.36
CA PRO A 193 14.01 -1.93 -15.55
C PRO A 193 13.10 -3.10 -15.12
N TYR A 194 12.35 -2.92 -14.03
CA TYR A 194 11.42 -3.93 -13.51
C TYR A 194 10.21 -4.10 -14.44
N LEU A 195 9.62 -2.99 -14.87
CA LEU A 195 8.49 -2.99 -15.80
C LEU A 195 8.86 -3.58 -17.16
N ARG A 196 10.05 -3.24 -17.69
CA ARG A 196 10.58 -3.76 -18.95
C ARG A 196 10.75 -5.28 -18.90
N GLN A 197 11.31 -5.81 -17.81
CA GLN A 197 11.45 -7.26 -17.64
C GLN A 197 10.10 -7.97 -17.60
N ALA A 198 9.09 -7.36 -16.99
CA ALA A 198 7.75 -7.92 -16.85
C ALA A 198 6.87 -7.77 -18.10
N ILE A 199 7.33 -7.11 -19.17
CA ILE A 199 6.49 -6.86 -20.35
C ILE A 199 6.06 -8.16 -21.06
N THR A 200 6.94 -9.17 -21.08
CA THR A 200 6.62 -10.48 -21.67
C THR A 200 5.59 -11.23 -20.83
N ASP A 201 5.67 -11.10 -19.50
CA ASP A 201 4.69 -11.71 -18.59
C ASP A 201 3.35 -10.97 -18.64
N TYR A 202 3.36 -9.66 -18.87
CA TYR A 202 2.16 -8.85 -19.05
C TYR A 202 1.30 -9.34 -20.22
N GLU A 203 1.91 -9.77 -21.33
CA GLU A 203 1.17 -10.33 -22.47
C GLU A 203 0.41 -11.63 -22.11
N LYS A 204 0.92 -12.39 -21.13
CA LYS A 204 0.34 -13.69 -20.71
C LYS A 204 -0.59 -13.58 -19.51
N LYS A 205 -0.23 -12.75 -18.54
CA LYS A 205 -0.87 -12.66 -17.22
C LYS A 205 -1.66 -11.36 -17.02
N GLY A 206 -1.58 -10.42 -17.96
CA GLY A 206 -2.19 -9.10 -17.85
C GLY A 206 -1.48 -8.20 -16.86
N VAL A 207 -2.17 -7.13 -16.44
CA VAL A 207 -1.57 -6.05 -15.64
C VAL A 207 -0.95 -6.50 -14.32
N VAL A 208 -1.40 -7.62 -13.74
CA VAL A 208 -0.84 -8.18 -12.50
C VAL A 208 0.67 -8.44 -12.59
N ALA A 209 1.19 -8.78 -13.78
CA ALA A 209 2.63 -8.97 -13.98
C ALA A 209 3.43 -7.69 -13.75
N LEU A 210 2.90 -6.55 -14.21
CA LEU A 210 3.50 -5.24 -14.03
C LEU A 210 3.37 -4.76 -12.58
N GLU A 211 2.22 -5.00 -11.95
CA GLU A 211 2.00 -4.67 -10.54
C GLU A 211 2.95 -5.44 -9.63
N ASN A 212 3.17 -6.74 -9.90
CA ASN A 212 4.15 -7.56 -9.19
C ASN A 212 5.59 -7.11 -9.45
N ALA A 213 5.89 -6.56 -10.63
CA ALA A 213 7.21 -6.01 -10.93
C ALA A 213 7.50 -4.76 -10.08
N LEU A 214 6.49 -3.89 -9.93
CA LEU A 214 6.58 -2.72 -9.06
C LEU A 214 6.67 -3.12 -7.57
N ASP A 215 6.01 -4.20 -7.18
CA ASP A 215 6.17 -4.77 -5.84
C ASP A 215 7.59 -5.29 -5.56
N ARG A 216 8.20 -6.00 -6.52
CA ARG A 216 9.62 -6.40 -6.41
C ARG A 216 10.52 -5.18 -6.27
N TYR A 217 10.24 -4.11 -7.01
CA TYR A 217 10.97 -2.86 -6.86
C TYR A 217 10.79 -2.24 -5.47
N MET A 218 9.58 -2.26 -4.89
CA MET A 218 9.38 -1.75 -3.52
C MET A 218 10.29 -2.45 -2.49
N ILE A 219 10.42 -3.78 -2.59
CA ILE A 219 11.32 -4.54 -1.69
C ILE A 219 12.78 -4.15 -1.96
N LYS A 220 13.18 -4.03 -3.23
CA LYS A 220 14.53 -3.58 -3.60
C LYS A 220 14.84 -2.19 -3.04
N ALA A 221 13.94 -1.23 -3.25
CA ALA A 221 14.06 0.15 -2.80
C ALA A 221 14.21 0.23 -1.28
N ALA A 222 13.46 -0.59 -0.52
CA ALA A 222 13.62 -0.67 0.93
C ALA A 222 15.04 -1.15 1.32
N GLY A 223 15.61 -2.09 0.58
CA GLY A 223 17.00 -2.51 0.73
C GLY A 223 18.01 -1.41 0.42
N GLU A 224 17.78 -0.63 -0.63
CA GLU A 224 18.62 0.51 -1.01
C GLU A 224 18.57 1.63 0.05
N ILE A 225 17.38 1.95 0.55
CA ILE A 225 17.20 2.90 1.67
C ILE A 225 17.94 2.42 2.93
N SER A 226 17.90 1.12 3.21
CA SER A 226 18.69 0.54 4.32
C SER A 226 20.19 0.72 4.13
N ASN A 227 20.71 0.60 2.91
CA ASN A 227 22.13 0.80 2.62
C ASN A 227 22.53 2.27 2.67
N GLU A 228 21.64 3.19 2.28
CA GLU A 228 21.85 4.63 2.35
C GLU A 228 21.76 5.18 3.79
N CYS A 229 20.95 4.56 4.64
CA CYS A 229 20.71 4.99 6.03
C CYS A 229 20.89 3.84 7.05
N PRO A 230 22.07 3.20 7.14
CA PRO A 230 22.26 1.96 7.89
C PRO A 230 22.22 2.13 9.41
N MET A 231 22.49 3.34 9.91
CA MET A 231 22.47 3.67 11.35
C MET A 231 21.20 4.44 11.76
N GLY A 232 20.28 4.66 10.82
CA GLY A 232 19.01 5.36 11.06
C GLY A 232 17.83 4.41 10.92
N ILE A 233 16.72 4.92 10.39
CA ILE A 233 15.49 4.13 10.18
C ILE A 233 15.57 3.16 9.00
N GLY A 234 16.66 3.19 8.21
CA GLY A 234 16.82 2.37 7.00
C GLY A 234 16.63 0.86 7.23
N PRO A 235 17.35 0.22 8.17
CA PRO A 235 17.12 -1.18 8.51
C PRO A 235 15.70 -1.48 8.96
N GLY A 236 15.07 -0.54 9.69
CA GLY A 236 13.67 -0.65 10.12
C GLY A 236 12.69 -0.64 8.96
N ILE A 237 12.87 0.27 7.98
CA ILE A 237 12.07 0.32 6.75
C ILE A 237 12.18 -1.01 6.00
N ARG A 238 13.41 -1.48 5.75
CA ARG A 238 13.65 -2.75 5.07
C ARG A 238 12.96 -3.91 5.77
N PHE A 239 13.14 -4.01 7.09
CA PHE A 239 12.55 -5.07 7.89
C PHE A 239 11.02 -5.07 7.80
N MET A 240 10.37 -3.91 7.97
CA MET A 240 8.91 -3.82 7.89
C MET A 240 8.37 -4.20 6.52
N VAL A 241 9.03 -3.74 5.44
CA VAL A 241 8.65 -4.07 4.06
C VAL A 241 8.81 -5.57 3.81
N GLU A 242 9.96 -6.16 4.15
CA GLU A 242 10.18 -7.61 3.99
C GLU A 242 9.14 -8.43 4.75
N LYS A 243 8.77 -8.02 5.98
CA LYS A 243 7.74 -8.71 6.78
C LYS A 243 6.34 -8.56 6.22
N GLU A 244 5.99 -7.40 5.66
CA GLU A 244 4.71 -7.20 4.99
C GLU A 244 4.57 -8.10 3.75
N TYR A 245 5.60 -8.16 2.91
CA TYR A 245 5.57 -9.02 1.72
C TYR A 245 5.62 -10.51 2.07
N GLU A 246 6.37 -10.90 3.09
CA GLU A 246 6.36 -12.27 3.62
C GLU A 246 4.95 -12.65 4.09
N ALA A 247 4.31 -11.81 4.92
CA ALA A 247 2.94 -12.03 5.37
C ALA A 247 1.96 -12.10 4.18
N ARG A 248 2.06 -11.18 3.22
CA ARG A 248 1.23 -11.17 2.02
C ARG A 248 1.35 -12.46 1.21
N ASN A 249 2.57 -12.94 1.00
CA ASN A 249 2.85 -14.18 0.28
C ASN A 249 2.28 -15.39 1.01
N LEU A 250 2.51 -15.50 2.32
CA LEU A 250 1.96 -16.59 3.13
C LEU A 250 0.43 -16.61 3.13
N LYS A 251 -0.21 -15.44 3.19
CA LYS A 251 -1.68 -15.30 3.10
C LYS A 251 -2.19 -15.75 1.74
N ALA A 252 -1.52 -15.37 0.65
CA ALA A 252 -1.88 -15.81 -0.70
C ALA A 252 -1.76 -17.33 -0.85
N ILE A 253 -0.67 -17.94 -0.36
CA ILE A 253 -0.45 -19.39 -0.37
C ILE A 253 -1.54 -20.11 0.44
N ALA A 254 -1.86 -19.62 1.64
CA ALA A 254 -2.91 -20.22 2.48
C ALA A 254 -4.26 -20.24 1.77
N LYS A 255 -4.64 -19.13 1.11
CA LYS A 255 -5.88 -19.02 0.33
C LYS A 255 -5.88 -19.95 -0.88
N ALA A 256 -4.77 -20.02 -1.60
CA ALA A 256 -4.61 -20.90 -2.75
C ALA A 256 -4.71 -22.39 -2.37
N ILE A 257 -4.14 -22.80 -1.24
CA ILE A 257 -4.25 -24.18 -0.74
C ILE A 257 -5.70 -24.53 -0.40
N GLU A 258 -6.43 -23.64 0.27
CA GLU A 258 -7.85 -23.88 0.60
C GLU A 258 -8.74 -23.94 -0.65
N ALA A 259 -8.43 -23.12 -1.66
CA ALA A 259 -9.14 -23.12 -2.94
C ALA A 259 -8.74 -24.26 -3.90
N ASP A 260 -7.79 -25.12 -3.51
CA ASP A 260 -7.15 -26.13 -4.38
C ASP A 260 -6.54 -25.54 -5.68
N MET A 261 -6.04 -24.31 -5.59
CA MET A 261 -5.46 -23.50 -6.68
C MET A 261 -3.99 -23.16 -6.38
N ARG A 262 -3.18 -24.20 -6.09
CA ARG A 262 -1.79 -24.02 -5.62
C ARG A 262 -0.89 -23.35 -6.65
N GLU A 263 -1.10 -23.61 -7.93
CA GLU A 263 -0.29 -23.04 -9.01
C GLU A 263 -0.56 -21.54 -9.17
N GLU A 264 -1.76 -21.08 -8.84
CA GLU A 264 -2.19 -19.70 -8.94
C GLU A 264 -1.57 -18.81 -7.87
N ALA A 265 -1.11 -19.40 -6.74
CA ALA A 265 -0.34 -18.67 -5.73
C ALA A 265 0.91 -18.01 -6.35
N TRP A 266 1.58 -18.69 -7.28
CA TRP A 266 2.79 -18.18 -7.95
C TRP A 266 2.53 -16.96 -8.83
N ASN A 267 1.28 -16.66 -9.16
CA ASN A 267 0.93 -15.46 -9.91
C ASN A 267 0.86 -14.20 -9.04
N VAL A 268 0.81 -14.35 -7.72
CA VAL A 268 0.65 -13.22 -6.77
C VAL A 268 1.78 -13.14 -5.73
N VAL A 269 2.52 -14.23 -5.53
CA VAL A 269 3.70 -14.25 -4.66
C VAL A 269 4.79 -13.37 -5.27
N VAL A 270 5.33 -12.47 -4.45
CA VAL A 270 6.42 -11.57 -4.83
C VAL A 270 7.68 -11.99 -4.09
N VAL A 271 8.69 -12.40 -4.85
CA VAL A 271 10.03 -12.76 -4.36
C VAL A 271 11.06 -11.91 -5.08
N VAL A 272 12.16 -11.62 -4.37
CA VAL A 272 13.33 -10.88 -4.90
C VAL A 272 14.36 -11.86 -5.43
#